data_AF-A0A958BU20-F1
#
_entry.id   AF-A0A958BU20-F1
#
_cell.length_a   1.000
_cell.length_b   1.000
_cell.length_c   1.000
_cell.angle_alpha   90.00
_cell.angle_beta   90.00
_cell.angle_gamma   90.00
#
_symmetry.space_group_name_H-M   'P 1'
#
loop_
_entity.id
_entity.type
_entity.pdbx_description
1 polymer ?
#
loop_
_entity_poly.entity_id
_entity_poly.type
_entity_poly.pdbx_seq_one_letter_code
_entity_poly.pdbx_strand_id
1 'polypeptide(L)'
;MTVYKPIKLEAEAAADAAIQLLKGEDVTAVANDVLNNGQSDIPFAKLTPLAVTQDNIAETVIADGFRTWDEICVGDFEQYCPEDR
;
A
#
# COMPACT_ATOMS: atom_id res chain seq x y z
N MET A 1 6.42 -2.19 15.79
CA MET A 1 6.50 -1.49 14.50
C MET A 1 6.35 -2.51 13.39
N THR A 2 5.55 -2.21 12.37
CA THR A 2 5.44 -3.01 11.13
C THR A 2 5.47 -2.08 9.91
N VAL A 3 5.38 -2.63 8.72
CA VAL A 3 5.37 -1.88 7.46
C VAL A 3 4.08 -2.19 6.71
N TYR A 4 3.25 -1.17 6.51
CA TYR A 4 2.03 -1.23 5.73
C TYR A 4 2.32 -0.91 4.25
N LYS A 5 1.77 -1.76 3.38
CA LYS A 5 1.80 -1.60 1.93
C LYS A 5 0.34 -1.57 1.45
N PRO A 6 -0.22 -0.41 1.10
CA PRO A 6 -1.63 -0.32 0.75
C PRO A 6 -1.94 -1.09 -0.54
N ILE A 7 -2.72 -2.18 -0.40
CA ILE A 7 -3.11 -3.04 -1.53
C ILE A 7 -3.90 -2.24 -2.56
N LYS A 8 -4.73 -1.29 -2.11
CA LYS A 8 -5.51 -0.42 -2.98
C LYS A 8 -4.63 0.38 -3.93
N LEU A 9 -3.57 1.02 -3.42
CA LEU A 9 -2.63 1.78 -4.25
C LEU A 9 -1.87 0.89 -5.23
N GLU A 10 -1.48 -0.32 -4.80
CA GLU A 10 -0.82 -1.29 -5.69
C GLU A 10 -1.75 -1.78 -6.80
N ALA A 11 -3.02 -2.05 -6.48
CA ALA A 11 -4.03 -2.44 -7.45
C ALA A 11 -4.36 -1.31 -8.45
N GLU A 12 -4.48 -0.06 -7.98
CA GLU A 12 -4.72 1.11 -8.83
C GLU A 12 -3.54 1.32 -9.81
N ALA A 13 -2.30 1.31 -9.31
CA ALA A 13 -1.11 1.45 -10.17
C ALA A 13 -1.01 0.32 -11.21
N ALA A 14 -1.31 -0.92 -10.81
CA ALA A 14 -1.33 -2.06 -11.73
C ALA A 14 -2.42 -1.93 -12.80
N ALA A 15 -3.62 -1.47 -12.42
CA ALA A 15 -4.72 -1.25 -13.35
C ALA A 15 -4.39 -0.13 -14.35
N ASP A 16 -3.82 0.97 -13.90
CA ASP A 16 -3.40 2.08 -14.77
C ASP A 16 -2.35 1.63 -15.79
N ALA A 17 -1.34 0.87 -15.35
CA ALA A 17 -0.35 0.29 -16.24
C ALA A 17 -0.98 -0.68 -17.27
N ALA A 18 -1.89 -1.54 -16.84
CA ALA A 18 -2.59 -2.46 -17.74
C ALA A 18 -3.44 -1.74 -18.78
N ILE A 19 -4.13 -0.65 -18.40
CA ILE A 19 -4.93 0.16 -19.31
C ILE A 19 -4.05 0.86 -20.35
N GLN A 20 -2.90 1.41 -19.95
CA GLN A 20 -1.96 2.04 -20.88
C GLN A 20 -1.39 1.03 -21.87
N LEU A 21 -0.96 -0.13 -21.39
CA LEU A 21 -0.50 -1.23 -22.26
C LEU A 21 -1.58 -1.64 -23.27
N LEU A 22 -2.83 -1.77 -22.82
CA LEU A 22 -3.97 -2.11 -23.68
C LEU A 22 -4.19 -1.07 -24.78
N LYS A 23 -3.97 0.21 -24.49
CA LYS A 23 -4.10 1.31 -25.46
C LYS A 23 -2.87 1.48 -26.36
N GLY A 24 -1.77 0.76 -26.10
CA GLY A 24 -0.50 0.97 -26.76
C GLY A 24 0.19 2.28 -26.36
N GLU A 25 -0.16 2.82 -25.20
CA GLU A 25 0.44 4.03 -24.61
C GLU A 25 1.75 3.68 -23.90
N ASP A 26 2.61 4.69 -23.71
CA ASP A 26 3.89 4.54 -23.02
C ASP A 26 3.70 4.44 -21.49
N VAL A 27 4.02 3.26 -20.94
CA VAL A 27 3.90 2.95 -19.51
C VAL A 27 4.84 3.74 -18.61
N THR A 28 5.82 4.46 -19.17
CA THR A 28 6.66 5.35 -18.36
C THR A 28 5.88 6.49 -17.72
N ALA A 29 4.66 6.79 -18.19
CA ALA A 29 3.78 7.76 -17.55
C ALA A 29 3.28 7.32 -16.16
N VAL A 30 3.27 6.01 -15.86
CA VAL A 30 2.89 5.44 -14.55
C VAL A 30 4.05 4.84 -13.78
N ALA A 31 5.25 4.81 -14.37
CA ALA A 31 6.47 4.41 -13.68
C ALA A 31 7.26 5.65 -13.21
N ASN A 32 7.87 5.56 -12.04
CA ASN A 32 8.67 6.63 -11.42
C ASN A 32 10.09 6.17 -11.05
N ASP A 33 10.44 4.93 -11.35
CA ASP A 33 11.77 4.36 -11.16
C ASP A 33 12.05 3.30 -12.24
N VAL A 34 13.27 2.75 -12.25
CA VAL A 34 13.70 1.71 -13.19
C VAL A 34 14.39 0.59 -12.42
N LEU A 35 14.02 -0.66 -12.72
CA LEU A 35 14.64 -1.85 -12.15
C LEU A 35 15.28 -2.70 -13.26
N ASN A 36 16.57 -3.00 -13.11
CA ASN A 36 17.25 -3.94 -14.00
C ASN A 36 16.89 -5.39 -13.60
N ASN A 37 16.38 -6.18 -14.53
CA ASN A 37 16.03 -7.59 -14.30
C ASN A 37 17.17 -8.58 -14.66
N GLY A 38 18.39 -8.08 -14.89
CA GLY A 38 19.55 -8.83 -15.37
C GLY A 38 19.68 -8.91 -16.89
N GLN A 39 18.68 -8.43 -17.64
CA GLN A 39 18.68 -8.41 -19.12
C GLN A 39 18.42 -7.01 -19.67
N SER A 40 17.51 -6.28 -19.04
CA SER A 40 17.10 -4.95 -19.44
C SER A 40 16.61 -4.13 -18.25
N ASP A 41 16.62 -2.82 -18.44
CA ASP A 41 16.05 -1.85 -17.53
C ASP A 41 14.53 -1.78 -17.75
N ILE A 42 13.75 -2.06 -16.70
CA ILE A 42 12.30 -2.14 -16.73
C ILE A 42 11.70 -0.94 -15.99
N PRO A 43 10.80 -0.15 -16.62
CA PRO A 43 10.03 0.88 -15.93
C PRO A 43 9.27 0.26 -14.75
N PHE A 44 9.41 0.87 -13.57
CA PHE A 44 8.85 0.36 -12.32
C PHE A 44 8.04 1.45 -11.60
N ALA A 45 6.81 1.10 -11.22
CA ALA A 45 5.98 1.91 -10.33
C ALA A 45 6.38 1.63 -8.87
N LYS A 46 7.29 2.45 -8.34
CA LYS A 46 7.80 2.36 -6.97
C LYS A 46 6.88 3.06 -6.00
N LEU A 47 6.02 2.28 -5.37
CA LEU A 47 5.14 2.76 -4.30
C LEU A 47 5.89 2.84 -2.97
N THR A 48 5.61 3.89 -2.21
CA THR A 48 6.23 4.13 -0.91
C THR A 48 5.46 3.38 0.18
N PRO A 49 6.09 2.44 0.90
CA PRO A 49 5.46 1.80 2.05
C PRO A 49 5.36 2.77 3.24
N LEU A 50 4.41 2.51 4.15
CA LEU A 50 4.18 3.30 5.35
C LEU A 50 4.65 2.53 6.58
N ALA A 51 5.45 3.16 7.44
CA ALA A 51 5.78 2.57 8.74
C ALA A 51 4.57 2.68 9.69
N VAL A 52 4.22 1.60 10.35
CA VAL A 52 3.13 1.56 11.33
C VAL A 52 3.68 1.31 12.73
N THR A 53 3.37 2.22 13.64
CA THR A 53 3.67 2.18 15.06
C THR A 53 2.37 2.18 15.86
N GLN A 54 2.47 2.10 17.18
CA GLN A 54 1.29 2.27 18.04
C GLN A 54 0.70 3.70 17.89
N ASP A 55 1.57 4.70 17.69
CA ASP A 55 1.17 6.10 17.63
C ASP A 55 0.41 6.49 16.34
N ASN A 56 0.59 5.74 15.25
CA ASN A 56 0.03 6.12 13.93
C ASN A 56 -0.87 5.05 13.30
N ILE A 57 -1.21 3.98 14.04
CA ILE A 57 -2.07 2.92 13.51
C ILE A 57 -3.46 3.43 13.09
N ALA A 58 -4.01 4.39 13.84
CA ALA A 58 -5.28 5.04 13.55
C ALA A 58 -5.26 5.78 12.20
N GLU A 59 -4.17 6.49 11.91
CA GLU A 59 -3.99 7.30 10.69
C GLU A 59 -3.56 6.48 9.47
N THR A 60 -3.18 5.22 9.66
CA THR A 60 -2.67 4.34 8.60
C THR A 60 -3.71 3.28 8.24
N VAL A 61 -3.60 2.08 8.80
CA VAL A 61 -4.42 0.92 8.39
C VAL A 61 -5.89 1.07 8.73
N ILE A 62 -6.23 1.86 9.77
CA ILE A 62 -7.62 2.12 10.16
C ILE A 62 -8.25 3.19 9.28
N ALA A 63 -7.60 4.36 9.15
CA ALA A 63 -8.10 5.44 8.30
C ALA A 63 -8.18 5.04 6.81
N ASP A 64 -7.27 4.18 6.34
CA ASP A 64 -7.31 3.63 4.97
C ASP A 64 -8.43 2.57 4.79
N GLY A 65 -9.15 2.22 5.86
CA GLY A 65 -10.22 1.22 5.85
C GLY A 65 -9.72 -0.20 5.59
N PHE A 66 -8.40 -0.43 5.70
CA PHE A 66 -7.80 -1.75 5.50
C PHE A 66 -8.14 -2.70 6.64
N ARG A 67 -8.30 -2.16 7.84
CA ARG A 67 -8.80 -2.86 9.04
C ARG A 67 -9.71 -1.94 9.83
N THR A 68 -10.57 -2.53 10.66
CA THR A 68 -11.37 -1.81 11.65
C THR A 68 -10.86 -2.10 13.07
N TRP A 69 -11.17 -1.21 14.02
CA TRP A 69 -10.86 -1.46 15.43
C TRP A 69 -11.54 -2.73 15.93
N ASP A 70 -12.79 -2.98 15.56
CA ASP A 70 -13.53 -4.19 15.94
C ASP A 70 -12.86 -5.50 15.47
N GLU A 71 -12.13 -5.46 14.36
CA GLU A 71 -11.39 -6.63 13.86
C GLU A 71 -10.11 -6.93 14.65
N ILE A 72 -9.48 -5.90 15.22
CA ILE A 72 -8.15 -6.03 15.85
C ILE A 72 -8.22 -5.96 17.39
N CYS A 73 -9.25 -5.33 17.93
CA CYS A 73 -9.52 -5.22 19.35
C CYS A 73 -10.41 -6.37 19.82
N VAL A 74 -9.80 -7.56 19.90
CA VAL A 74 -10.52 -8.79 20.24
C VAL A 74 -9.75 -9.61 21.26
N GLY A 75 -10.47 -10.25 22.18
CA GLY A 75 -9.91 -11.16 23.18
C GLY A 75 -8.78 -10.51 23.99
N ASP A 76 -7.63 -11.18 24.04
CA ASP A 76 -6.46 -10.72 24.79
C ASP A 76 -5.86 -9.42 24.24
N PHE A 77 -6.22 -9.00 23.02
CA PHE A 77 -5.68 -7.77 22.41
C PHE A 77 -6.44 -6.50 22.77
N GLU A 78 -7.62 -6.64 23.38
CA GLU A 78 -8.46 -5.51 23.84
C GLU A 78 -7.69 -4.53 24.74
N GLN A 79 -6.79 -5.06 25.57
CA GLN A 79 -5.96 -4.29 26.50
C GLN A 79 -4.97 -3.33 25.82
N TYR A 80 -4.73 -3.48 24.51
CA TYR A 80 -3.80 -2.66 23.74
C TYR A 80 -4.50 -1.62 22.86
N CYS A 81 -5.83 -1.58 22.88
CA CYS A 81 -6.61 -0.70 22.03
C CYS A 81 -6.89 0.66 22.70
N PRO A 82 -7.00 1.74 21.91
CA PRO A 82 -7.38 3.05 22.43
C PRO A 82 -8.81 3.01 23.00
N GLU A 83 -9.04 3.77 24.08
CA GLU A 83 -10.35 3.85 24.74
C GLU A 83 -11.38 4.62 23.88
N ASP A 84 -10.91 5.54 23.03
CA ASP A 84 -11.70 6.45 22.18
C ASP A 84 -11.86 5.96 20.72
N ARG A 85 -11.71 4.66 20.51
CA ARG A 85 -11.80 3.99 19.21
C ARG A 85 -13.17 4.06 18.53
#